data_AF-A0A7K2Q7H2-F1
#
_entry.id   AF-A0A7K2Q7H2-F1
#
_cell.length_a   1.000
_cell.length_b   1.000
_cell.length_c   1.000
_cell.angle_alpha   90.00
_cell.angle_beta   90.00
_cell.angle_gamma   90.00
#
_symmetry.space_group_name_H-M   'P 1'
#
loop_
_entity.id
_entity.type
_entity.pdbx_description
1 polymer ?
#
loop_
_entity_poly.entity_id
_entity_poly.type
_entity_poly.pdbx_seq_one_letter_code
_entity_poly.pdbx_strand_id
1 'polypeptide(L)' 'WALDINFLTAVRTTRAALPHLLERGAGSIVTVSSVNAFLPDPGVIDYGAAKAALTNFCKALSKEVG' A
#
# COMPACT_ATOMS: atom_id res chain seq x y z
N TRP A 1 8.02 -8.16 -10.82
CA TRP A 1 6.71 -8.81 -10.61
C TRP A 1 6.14 -8.56 -9.21
N ALA A 2 6.78 -9.06 -8.13
CA ALA A 2 6.22 -8.90 -6.77
C ALA A 2 6.00 -7.43 -6.39
N LEU A 3 6.99 -6.55 -6.62
CA LEU A 3 6.86 -5.10 -6.41
C LEU A 3 5.80 -4.46 -7.32
N ASP A 4 5.82 -4.80 -8.62
CA ASP A 4 4.88 -4.23 -9.58
C ASP A 4 3.43 -4.51 -9.20
N ILE A 5 3.14 -5.76 -8.83
CA ILE A 5 1.79 -6.24 -8.52
C ILE A 5 1.37 -5.94 -7.09
N ASN A 6 2.23 -6.16 -6.09
CA ASN A 6 1.82 -6.02 -4.69
C ASN A 6 1.95 -4.60 -4.15
N PHE A 7 2.83 -3.78 -4.72
CA PHE A 7 3.08 -2.43 -4.25
C PHE A 7 2.66 -1.37 -5.27
N LEU A 8 3.20 -1.41 -6.50
CA LEU A 8 2.98 -0.33 -7.46
C LEU A 8 1.56 -0.28 -8.00
N THR A 9 0.82 -1.40 -8.07
CA THR A 9 -0.63 -1.34 -8.37
C THR A 9 -1.38 -0.53 -7.31
N ALA A 10 -1.13 -0.77 -6.02
CA ALA A 10 -1.76 -0.04 -4.93
C ALA A 10 -1.42 1.46 -5.01
N VAL A 11 -0.16 1.81 -5.27
CA VAL A 11 0.25 3.21 -5.47
C VAL A 11 -0.53 3.85 -6.63
N ARG A 12 -0.58 3.20 -7.79
CA ARG A 12 -1.25 3.73 -8.99
C ARG A 12 -2.75 3.88 -8.77
N THR A 13 -3.41 2.85 -8.25
CA THR A 13 -4.86 2.85 -7.98
C THR A 13 -5.22 3.89 -6.93
N THR A 14 -4.44 3.99 -5.85
CA THR A 14 -4.63 5.02 -4.82
C THR A 14 -4.52 6.41 -5.41
N ARG A 15 -3.48 6.70 -6.22
CA ARG A 15 -3.32 8.02 -6.84
C ARG A 15 -4.45 8.36 -7.80
N ALA A 16 -5.00 7.37 -8.49
CA ALA A 16 -6.16 7.57 -9.37
C ALA A 16 -7.45 7.85 -8.58
N ALA A 17 -7.67 7.15 -7.46
CA ALA A 17 -8.87 7.31 -6.65
C ALA A 17 -8.84 8.55 -5.73
N LEU A 18 -7.64 8.92 -5.24
CA LEU A 18 -7.46 9.91 -4.18
C LEU A 18 -8.12 11.26 -4.45
N PRO A 19 -8.01 11.89 -5.64
CA PRO A 19 -8.67 13.16 -5.91
C PRO A 19 -10.18 13.12 -5.69
N HIS A 20 -10.83 12.03 -6.10
CA HIS A 20 -12.28 11.85 -5.94
C HIS A 20 -12.70 11.64 -4.49
N LEU A 21 -11.89 10.92 -3.70
CA LEU A 21 -12.14 10.72 -2.27
C LEU A 21 -11.99 12.03 -1.49
N LEU A 22 -10.99 12.84 -1.85
CA LEU A 22 -10.75 14.16 -1.25
C LEU A 22 -11.83 15.16 -1.63
N GLU A 23 -12.24 15.22 -2.91
CA GLU A 23 -13.32 16.09 -3.39
C GLU A 23 -14.64 15.78 -2.68
N ARG A 24 -14.95 14.49 -2.48
CA ARG A 24 -16.11 14.05 -1.72
C ARG A 24 -16.03 14.39 -0.22
N GLY A 25 -14.83 14.64 0.30
CA GLY A 25 -14.58 14.88 1.73
C GLY A 25 -14.83 13.66 2.63
N ALA A 26 -15.02 12.48 2.03
CA ALA A 26 -15.33 11.25 2.75
C ALA A 26 -14.97 10.01 1.93
N GLY A 27 -14.21 9.09 2.55
CA GLY A 27 -13.80 7.84 1.93
C GLY A 27 -12.72 7.14 2.76
N SER A 28 -12.39 5.91 2.38
CA SER A 28 -11.29 5.16 3.00
C SER A 28 -10.62 4.26 1.97
N ILE A 29 -9.30 4.11 2.08
CA ILE A 29 -8.51 3.16 1.29
C ILE A 29 -8.05 2.06 2.23
N VAL A 30 -8.43 0.81 1.93
CA VAL A 30 -8.05 -0.37 2.70
C VAL A 30 -7.24 -1.29 1.81
N THR A 31 -6.05 -1.68 2.27
CA THR A 31 -5.13 -2.55 1.53
C THR A 31 -4.82 -3.82 2.32
N VAL A 32 -4.58 -4.93 1.62
CA VAL A 32 -4.17 -6.20 2.24
C VAL A 32 -2.65 -6.31 2.25
N SER A 33 -2.05 -6.15 3.43
CA SER A 33 -0.61 -6.40 3.64
C SER A 33 -0.35 -7.86 4.04
N SER A 34 0.74 -8.14 4.76
CA SER A 34 1.12 -9.47 5.22
C SER A 34 1.95 -9.37 6.51
N VAL A 35 1.96 -10.44 7.30
CA VAL A 35 2.90 -10.61 8.42
C VAL A 35 4.35 -10.51 7.94
N ASN A 36 4.64 -10.92 6.70
CA ASN A 36 5.97 -10.85 6.09
C ASN A 36 6.47 -9.42 5.85
N ALA A 37 5.62 -8.41 6.03
CA ALA A 37 6.04 -7.00 6.10
C ALA A 37 6.88 -6.71 7.37
N PHE A 38 6.75 -7.54 8.40
CA PHE A 38 7.38 -7.36 9.72
C PHE A 38 8.22 -8.57 10.16
N LEU A 39 7.87 -9.77 9.70
CA LEU A 39 8.61 -11.02 9.92
C LEU A 39 9.07 -11.59 8.57
N PRO A 40 10.23 -11.16 8.04
CA PRO A 40 10.71 -11.59 6.74
C PRO A 40 10.95 -13.11 6.68
N ASP A 41 10.60 -13.71 5.54
CA ASP A 41 10.76 -15.14 5.27
C ASP A 41 11.68 -15.32 4.04
N PRO A 42 12.79 -16.08 4.15
CA PRO A 42 13.71 -16.35 3.04
C PRO A 42 13.06 -16.93 1.78
N GLY A 43 11.89 -17.58 1.86
CA GLY A 43 11.19 -18.13 0.70
C GLY A 43 10.44 -17.11 -0.16
N VAL A 44 10.21 -15.90 0.36
CA VAL A 44 9.36 -14.87 -0.27
C VAL A 44 9.92 -13.46 -0.08
N ILE A 45 11.24 -13.30 -0.27
CA ILE A 45 11.99 -12.07 0.03
C ILE A 45 11.40 -10.84 -0.69
N ASP A 46 11.18 -10.93 -1.99
CA ASP A 46 10.69 -9.82 -2.81
C ASP A 46 9.22 -9.48 -2.53
N TYR A 47 8.39 -10.50 -2.24
CA TYR A 47 7.03 -10.32 -1.75
C TYR A 47 6.99 -9.64 -0.37
N GLY A 48 7.81 -10.08 0.59
CA GLY A 48 7.93 -9.47 1.91
C GLY A 48 8.33 -8.00 1.81
N ALA A 49 9.34 -7.69 0.99
CA ALA A 49 9.75 -6.32 0.70
C ALA A 49 8.60 -5.48 0.10
N ALA A 50 7.86 -6.03 -0.87
CA ALA A 50 6.71 -5.34 -1.46
C ALA A 50 5.58 -5.06 -0.45
N LYS A 51 5.31 -6.00 0.46
CA LYS A 51 4.32 -5.83 1.54
C LYS A 51 4.78 -4.83 2.60
N ALA A 52 6.07 -4.80 2.94
CA ALA A 52 6.64 -3.77 3.80
C ALA A 52 6.50 -2.37 3.18
N ALA A 53 6.78 -2.24 1.88
CA ALA A 53 6.58 -0.99 1.14
C ALA A 53 5.11 -0.56 1.15
N LEU A 54 4.18 -1.48 0.88
CA LEU A 54 2.73 -1.21 0.93
C LEU A 54 2.28 -0.73 2.32
N THR A 55 2.71 -1.42 3.38
CA THR A 55 2.39 -1.02 4.76
C THR A 55 2.89 0.39 5.07
N ASN A 56 4.13 0.71 4.69
CA ASN A 56 4.69 2.03 4.96
C ASN A 56 4.00 3.11 4.14
N PHE A 57 3.68 2.82 2.87
CA PHE A 57 2.92 3.72 2.00
C PHE A 57 1.56 4.07 2.61
N CYS A 58 0.79 3.09 3.09
CA CYS A 58 -0.52 3.37 3.71
C CYS A 58 -0.40 4.22 4.99
N LYS A 59 0.60 3.95 5.84
CA LYS A 59 0.84 4.74 7.06
C LYS A 59 1.27 6.17 6.75
N ALA A 60 2.09 6.37 5.72
CA ALA A 60 2.50 7.70 5.30
C ALA A 60 1.32 8.46 4.70
N LEU A 61 0.55 7.81 3.84
CA LEU A 61 -0.62 8.41 3.19
C LEU A 61 -1.68 8.84 4.21
N SER A 62 -2.00 8.01 5.22
CA SER A 62 -2.96 8.42 6.25
C SER A 62 -2.51 9.69 6.98
N LYS A 63 -1.20 9.85 7.23
CA LYS A 63 -0.66 11.08 7.82
C LYS A 63 -0.73 12.28 6.88
N GLU A 64 -0.64 12.05 5.58
CA GLU A 64 -0.68 13.10 4.56
C GLU A 64 -2.10 13.65 4.36
N VAL A 65 -3.11 12.78 4.37
CA VAL A 65 -4.47 13.14 3.93
C VAL A 65 -5.62 12.85 4.91
N GLY A 66 -5.40 12.16 6.02
CA GLY A 66 -6.45 11.88 7.02
C GLY A 66 -6.32 10.54 7.73
#